data_AF-A0A242VE16-F1
#
_entry.id   AF-A0A242VE16-F1
#
_cell.length_a   1.000
_cell.length_b   1.000
_cell.length_c   1.000
_cell.angle_alpha   90.00
_cell.angle_beta   90.00
_cell.angle_gamma   90.00
#
_symmetry.space_group_name_H-M   'P 1'
#
loop_
_entity.id
_entity.type
_entity.pdbx_description
1 polymer ?
#
loop_
_entity_poly.entity_id
_entity_poly.type
_entity_poly.pdbx_seq_one_letter_code
_entity_poly.pdbx_strand_id
1 'polypeptide(L)' 'MVELGWLDLIFLIPSMFIFSVLPSDTIWDIILSLIIIIFFSIGVAVTFQWLYQRFKNRKK' A
#
# COMPACT_ATOMS: atom_id res chain seq x y z
N MET A 1 18.30 9.76 6.15
CA MET A 1 16.86 10.02 6.42
C MET A 1 16.18 9.94 5.08
N VAL A 2 15.47 8.85 4.80
CA VAL A 2 14.74 8.70 3.52
C VAL A 2 13.42 9.44 3.71
N GLU A 3 13.21 10.49 2.93
CA GLU A 3 11.98 11.29 2.93
C GLU A 3 10.81 10.45 2.42
N LEU A 4 10.12 9.78 3.34
CA LEU A 4 8.91 8.97 3.13
C LEU A 4 7.65 9.82 2.82
N GLY A 5 7.80 10.97 2.19
CA GLY A 5 6.70 11.92 2.02
C GLY A 5 5.81 11.62 0.81
N TRP A 6 6.43 11.39 -0.35
CA TRP A 6 5.71 11.34 -1.63
C TRP A 6 5.45 9.93 -2.15
N LEU A 7 6.39 9.00 -1.93
CA LEU A 7 6.24 7.59 -2.36
C LEU A 7 5.15 6.88 -1.56
N ASP A 8 5.10 7.06 -0.24
CA ASP A 8 4.07 6.46 0.61
C ASP A 8 2.66 6.94 0.21
N LEU A 9 2.52 8.21 -0.19
CA LEU A 9 1.25 8.77 -0.67
C LEU A 9 0.78 8.10 -1.97
N ILE A 10 1.71 7.84 -2.90
CA ILE A 10 1.44 7.13 -4.16
C ILE A 10 1.01 5.68 -3.91
N PHE A 11 1.49 5.02 -2.85
CA PHE A 11 1.05 3.67 -2.48
C PHE A 11 -0.24 3.65 -1.63
N LEU A 12 -0.53 4.72 -0.89
CA LEU A 12 -1.73 4.85 -0.07
C LEU A 12 -2.99 5.20 -0.89
N ILE A 13 -2.86 5.99 -1.97
CA ILE A 13 -4.03 6.35 -2.78
C ILE A 13 -4.67 5.11 -3.45
N PRO A 14 -3.92 4.19 -4.09
CA PRO A 14 -4.48 2.95 -4.63
C PRO A 14 -5.11 2.05 -3.57
N SER A 15 -4.58 2.06 -2.33
CA SER A 15 -5.08 1.19 -1.26
C SER A 15 -6.49 1.56 -0.80
N MET A 16 -6.84 2.84 -0.84
CA MET A 16 -8.19 3.30 -0.50
C MET A 16 -9.23 2.93 -1.57
N PHE A 17 -8.78 2.68 -2.81
CA PHE A 17 -9.66 2.27 -3.91
C PHE A 17 -10.01 0.78 -3.90
N ILE A 18 -9.33 -0.06 -3.10
CA ILE A 18 -9.65 -1.50 -2.96
C ILE A 18 -11.10 -1.73 -2.56
N PHE A 19 -11.66 -0.88 -1.69
CA PHE A 19 -13.04 -1.02 -1.24
C PHE A 19 -14.09 -0.58 -2.27
N SER A 20 -13.69 0.15 -3.31
CA SER A 20 -14.57 0.60 -4.40
C SER A 20 -14.57 -0.35 -5.60
N VAL A 21 -13.60 -1.25 -5.70
CA VAL A 21 -13.54 -2.26 -6.76
C VAL A 21 -14.31 -3.49 -6.29
N LEU A 22 -15.61 -3.53 -6.59
CA LEU A 22 -16.32 -4.81 -6.61
C LEU A 22 -15.78 -5.60 -7.81
N PRO A 23 -15.43 -6.89 -7.64
CA PRO A 23 -15.02 -7.72 -8.76
C PRO A 23 -16.18 -7.79 -9.76
N SER A 24 -15.98 -7.17 -10.92
CA SER A 24 -16.81 -7.35 -12.10
C SER A 24 -16.17 -8.45 -12.96
N ASP A 25 -16.98 -9.23 -13.67
CA ASP A 25 -16.52 -10.40 -14.41
C ASP A 25 -15.73 -10.06 -15.69
N THR A 26 -15.42 -8.78 -15.93
CA THR A 26 -14.60 -8.41 -17.09
C THR A 26 -13.11 -8.60 -16.79
N ILE A 27 -12.38 -9.11 -17.80
CA ILE A 27 -10.93 -9.39 -17.71
C ILE A 27 -10.14 -8.13 -17.31
N TRP A 28 -10.58 -6.94 -17.72
CA TRP A 28 -9.93 -5.68 -17.39
C TRP A 28 -10.00 -5.34 -15.90
N ASP A 29 -11.12 -5.60 -15.25
CA ASP A 29 -11.31 -5.34 -13.82
C ASP A 29 -10.44 -6.27 -12.97
N ILE A 30 -10.24 -7.51 -13.41
CA ILE A 30 -9.34 -8.47 -12.76
C ILE A 30 -7.88 -7.97 -12.81
N ILE A 31 -7.43 -7.51 -13.98
CA ILE A 31 -6.07 -6.99 -14.16
C ILE A 31 -5.84 -5.75 -13.28
N LEU A 32 -6.80 -4.82 -13.27
CA LEU A 32 -6.75 -3.61 -12.46
C LEU A 32 -6.70 -3.95 -10.96
N SER A 33 -7.55 -4.88 -10.52
CA SER A 33 -7.56 -5.37 -9.14
C SER A 33 -6.23 -5.97 -8.73
N LEU A 34 -5.60 -6.77 -9.60
CA LEU A 34 -4.31 -7.39 -9.34
C LEU A 34 -3.19 -6.36 -9.17
N ILE A 35 -3.17 -5.33 -10.04
CA ILE A 35 -2.23 -4.21 -9.94
C ILE A 35 -2.42 -3.50 -8.59
N ILE A 36 -3.66 -3.17 -8.23
CA ILE A 36 -3.97 -2.48 -6.97
C ILE A 36 -3.51 -3.31 -5.76
N ILE A 37 -3.76 -4.63 -5.75
CA ILE A 37 -3.34 -5.53 -4.66
C ILE A 37 -1.82 -5.58 -4.50
N ILE A 38 -1.07 -5.61 -5.60
CA ILE A 38 0.41 -5.62 -5.57
C ILE A 38 0.92 -4.31 -4.96
N PHE A 39 0.44 -3.17 -5.45
CA PHE A 39 0.83 -1.85 -4.93
C PHE A 39 0.45 -1.69 -3.46
N PHE A 40 -0.72 -2.17 -3.06
CA PHE A 40 -1.15 -2.16 -1.67
C PHE A 40 -0.24 -3.00 -0.77
N SER A 41 0.10 -4.22 -1.19
CA SER A 41 0.97 -5.11 -0.42
C SER A 41 2.34 -4.49 -0.17
N ILE A 42 2.89 -3.80 -1.17
CA ILE A 42 4.16 -3.05 -1.05
C ILE A 42 3.99 -1.90 -0.04
N GLY A 43 2.94 -1.09 -0.18
CA GLY A 43 2.65 0.03 0.72
C GLY A 43 2.52 -0.41 2.19
N VAL A 44 1.81 -1.52 2.44
CA VAL A 44 1.68 -2.11 3.78
C VAL A 44 3.02 -2.59 4.32
N ALA A 45 3.84 -3.27 3.51
CA ALA A 45 5.15 -3.76 3.95
C ALA A 45 6.09 -2.61 4.35
N VAL A 46 6.12 -1.53 3.57
CA VAL A 46 6.92 -0.34 3.85
C VAL A 46 6.42 0.36 5.12
N THR A 47 5.11 0.57 5.23
CA THR A 47 4.48 1.18 6.41
C THR A 47 4.80 0.37 7.67
N PHE A 48 4.70 -0.95 7.59
CA PHE A 48 4.98 -1.85 8.71
C PHE A 48 6.46 -1.82 9.10
N GLN A 49 7.39 -1.82 8.14
CA GLN A 49 8.81 -1.67 8.44
C GLN A 49 9.12 -0.33 9.12
N TRP A 50 8.53 0.77 8.64
CA TRP A 50 8.70 2.08 9.25
C TRP A 50 8.17 2.10 10.68
N LEU A 51 6.96 1.57 10.89
CA LEU A 51 6.32 1.49 12.20
C LEU A 51 7.15 0.62 13.17
N TYR A 52 7.61 -0.54 12.72
CA TYR A 52 8.47 -1.43 13.50
C TYR A 52 9.77 -0.75 13.92
N GLN A 53 10.45 -0.04 13.00
CA GLN A 53 11.65 0.73 13.34
C GLN A 53 11.35 1.84 14.34
N ARG A 54 10.22 2.54 14.21
CA ARG A 54 9.76 3.58 15.14
C ARG A 54 9.57 3.02 16.55
N PHE A 55 8.90 1.87 16.70
CA PHE A 55 8.70 1.22 18.00
C PHE A 55 9.99 0.64 18.58
N LYS A 56 10.85 0.03 17.75
CA LYS A 56 12.14 -0.48 18.17
C LYS A 56 13.04 0.63 18.73
N ASN A 57 13.09 1.78 18.07
CA ASN A 57 13.87 2.94 18.52
C ASN A 57 13.30 3.64 19.76
N ARG A 58 12.04 3.35 20.15
CA ARG A 58 11.45 3.85 21.41
C ARG A 58 11.78 2.97 22.61
N LYS A 59 12.26 1.74 22.40
CA LYS A 59 12.71 0.82 23.45
C LYS A 59 14.20 0.93 23.76
N LYS A 60 14.94 1.79 23.06
CA LYS A 60 16.35 2.08 23.28
C LYS A 60 16.47 3.50 23.85
#